data_AF-A0A078IEX7-F1
#
_entry.id   AF-A0A078IEX7-F1
#
_cell.length_a   1.000
_cell.length_b   1.000
_cell.length_c   1.000
_cell.angle_alpha   90.00
_cell.angle_beta   90.00
_cell.angle_gamma   90.00
#
_symmetry.space_group_name_H-M   'P 1'
#
loop_
_entity.id
_entity.type
_entity.pdbx_description
1 polymer ?
#
loop_
_entity_poly.entity_id
_entity_poly.type
_entity_poly.pdbx_seq_one_letter_code
_entity_poly.pdbx_strand_id
1 'polypeptide(L)'
;MMSSGARLDSHQDVLITACPWDPRIKGEFFHQTTLSVPLRHVKEFINNIKELVKIEPKFLCILEDSNGILMRYVTSSPAFLGKEEKALHFDLTYYRSKDDPLVPRLYEDFIEEIELMAVFKYNALPHWGKNRNIAFNDVIKKYKNAIAFLKVKERFDPLGLFSREWTDQILGLKGSVTIVKEGCELEGLCIFSEDSQFLTVLRGYMCRPGKVYREARVCTRV
;
A
#
# COMPACT_ATOMS: atom_id res chain seq x y z
N MET A 1 3.36 11.29 -23.07
CA MET A 1 4.25 12.39 -22.66
C MET A 1 3.46 13.68 -22.80
N MET A 2 3.02 14.28 -21.70
CA MET A 2 2.50 15.65 -21.73
C MET A 2 3.63 16.55 -21.22
N SER A 3 4.11 17.40 -22.12
CA SER A 3 5.08 18.46 -21.85
C SER A 3 4.46 19.52 -20.94
N SER A 4 5.29 20.05 -20.05
CA SER A 4 5.06 21.21 -19.18
C SER A 4 4.20 22.31 -19.83
N GLY A 5 3.00 22.49 -19.29
CA GLY A 5 2.10 23.62 -19.61
C GLY A 5 2.64 24.96 -19.09
N ALA A 6 1.99 26.04 -19.51
CA ALA A 6 2.31 27.42 -19.11
C ALA A 6 2.20 27.65 -17.59
N ARG A 7 2.67 28.82 -17.13
CA ARG A 7 2.51 29.26 -15.74
C ARG A 7 1.01 29.28 -15.38
N LEU A 8 0.67 28.86 -14.16
CA LEU A 8 -0.70 28.76 -13.63
C LEU A 8 -1.59 30.00 -13.86
N ASP A 9 -0.98 31.17 -14.06
CA ASP A 9 -1.63 32.48 -14.05
C ASP A 9 -1.74 33.15 -15.45
N SER A 10 -1.61 32.39 -16.55
CA SER A 10 -1.64 32.97 -17.90
C SER A 10 -3.07 33.26 -18.41
N HIS A 11 -3.26 34.41 -19.06
CA HIS A 11 -4.57 34.87 -19.55
C HIS A 11 -5.17 34.04 -20.70
N GLN A 12 -4.41 33.10 -21.28
CA GLN A 12 -4.82 32.33 -22.48
C GLN A 12 -5.15 30.86 -22.21
N ASP A 13 -5.22 30.44 -20.96
CA ASP A 13 -5.50 29.05 -20.65
C ASP A 13 -6.99 28.85 -20.46
N VAL A 14 -7.58 27.90 -21.19
CA VAL A 14 -8.97 27.40 -21.03
C VAL A 14 -9.10 26.57 -19.71
N LEU A 15 -8.39 27.03 -18.68
CA LEU A 15 -8.40 26.82 -17.23
C LEU A 15 -8.19 25.40 -16.66
N ILE A 16 -7.45 24.54 -17.36
CA ILE A 16 -6.74 23.41 -16.72
C ILE A 16 -5.23 23.64 -16.85
N THR A 17 -4.70 24.63 -16.13
CA THR A 17 -3.26 24.99 -16.12
C THR A 17 -2.42 24.09 -15.21
N ALA A 18 -3.08 23.24 -14.44
CA ALA A 18 -2.44 22.32 -13.51
C ALA A 18 -3.18 21.00 -13.49
N CYS A 19 -2.41 19.92 -13.27
CA CYS A 19 -3.01 18.63 -12.99
C CYS A 19 -3.75 18.69 -11.65
N PRO A 20 -4.84 17.94 -11.46
CA PRO A 20 -5.52 17.86 -10.17
C PRO A 20 -4.57 17.49 -9.02
N TRP A 21 -3.55 16.68 -9.28
CA TRP A 21 -2.53 16.26 -8.30
C TRP A 21 -1.29 17.19 -8.23
N ASP A 22 -1.34 18.39 -8.80
CA ASP A 22 -0.23 19.36 -8.70
C ASP A 22 -0.10 19.84 -7.24
N PRO A 23 1.05 19.63 -6.57
CA PRO A 23 1.20 19.94 -5.16
C PRO A 23 1.18 21.44 -4.84
N ARG A 24 1.27 22.31 -5.84
CA ARG A 24 1.27 23.77 -5.70
C ARG A 24 -0.14 24.34 -5.56
N ILE A 25 -1.17 23.56 -5.89
CA ILE A 25 -2.57 23.97 -5.75
C ILE A 25 -3.28 23.09 -4.71
N LYS A 26 -4.44 23.55 -4.23
CA LYS A 26 -5.32 22.76 -3.35
C LYS A 26 -6.18 21.81 -4.19
N GLY A 27 -5.52 20.88 -4.86
CA GLY A 27 -6.15 19.87 -5.71
C GLY A 27 -6.38 18.54 -5.00
N GLU A 28 -6.40 17.45 -5.78
CA GLU A 28 -6.58 16.08 -5.30
C GLU A 28 -5.43 15.66 -4.38
N PHE A 29 -5.78 15.06 -3.24
CA PHE A 29 -4.84 14.43 -2.32
C PHE A 29 -5.41 13.10 -1.84
N PHE A 30 -4.74 12.01 -2.20
CA PHE A 30 -5.14 10.67 -1.83
C PHE A 30 -3.92 9.80 -1.61
N HIS A 31 -4.12 8.71 -0.87
CA HIS A 31 -3.22 7.57 -0.87
C HIS A 31 -3.83 6.49 -1.74
N GLN A 32 -2.97 5.73 -2.43
CA GLN A 32 -3.40 4.58 -3.20
C GLN A 32 -2.58 3.38 -2.77
N THR A 33 -3.26 2.39 -2.20
CA THR A 33 -2.68 1.07 -1.93
C THR A 33 -2.98 0.16 -3.11
N THR A 34 -1.93 -0.36 -3.72
CA THR A 34 -2.07 -1.16 -4.93
C THR A 34 -1.47 -2.56 -4.75
N LEU A 35 -2.28 -3.59 -4.94
CA LEU A 35 -1.92 -4.99 -4.70
C LEU A 35 -2.24 -5.86 -5.92
N SER A 36 -1.33 -6.75 -6.27
CA SER A 36 -1.53 -7.71 -7.36
C SER A 36 -1.78 -9.10 -6.79
N VAL A 37 -3.04 -9.54 -6.84
CA VAL A 37 -3.45 -10.86 -6.35
C VAL A 37 -3.36 -11.87 -7.50
N PRO A 38 -2.66 -13.01 -7.33
CA PRO A 38 -2.63 -14.09 -8.31
C PRO A 38 -4.04 -14.50 -8.77
N LEU A 39 -4.24 -14.71 -10.08
CA LEU A 39 -5.58 -15.03 -10.61
C LEU A 39 -6.23 -16.25 -9.94
N ARG A 40 -5.42 -17.24 -9.51
CA ARG A 40 -5.90 -18.43 -8.78
C ARG A 40 -6.57 -18.11 -7.43
N HIS A 41 -6.25 -16.96 -6.82
CA HIS A 41 -6.79 -16.54 -5.52
C HIS A 41 -7.86 -15.45 -5.62
N VAL A 42 -8.05 -14.82 -6.78
CA VAL A 42 -8.93 -13.65 -6.94
C VAL A 42 -10.37 -13.93 -6.50
N LYS A 43 -10.95 -15.08 -6.88
CA LYS A 43 -12.32 -15.42 -6.49
C LYS A 43 -12.47 -15.50 -4.96
N GLU A 44 -11.53 -16.17 -4.31
CA GLU A 44 -11.54 -16.34 -2.86
C GLU A 44 -11.33 -15.00 -2.15
N PHE A 45 -10.36 -14.20 -2.61
CA PHE A 45 -10.10 -12.86 -2.09
C PHE A 45 -11.34 -11.96 -2.17
N ILE A 46 -11.98 -11.87 -3.34
CA ILE A 46 -13.22 -11.09 -3.51
C ILE A 46 -14.34 -11.61 -2.60
N ASN A 47 -14.46 -12.93 -2.42
CA ASN A 47 -15.45 -13.49 -1.50
C ASN A 47 -15.18 -13.08 -0.04
N ASN A 48 -13.92 -13.03 0.39
CA ASN A 48 -13.56 -12.60 1.74
C ASN A 48 -13.89 -11.10 1.94
N ILE A 49 -13.67 -10.25 0.93
CA ILE A 49 -14.11 -8.85 0.94
C ILE A 49 -15.64 -8.78 1.04
N LYS A 50 -16.38 -9.62 0.30
CA LYS A 50 -17.84 -9.68 0.41
C LYS A 50 -18.32 -10.09 1.79
N GLU A 51 -17.61 -10.98 2.50
CA GLU A 51 -17.93 -11.29 3.89
C GLU A 51 -17.73 -10.07 4.81
N LEU A 52 -16.70 -9.25 4.58
CA LEU A 52 -16.54 -7.97 5.29
C LEU A 52 -17.72 -7.03 5.01
N VAL A 53 -18.21 -6.97 3.76
CA VAL A 53 -19.36 -6.12 3.38
C VAL A 53 -20.63 -6.56 4.10
N LYS A 54 -20.80 -7.86 4.37
CA LYS A 54 -21.96 -8.34 5.15
C LYS A 54 -21.91 -7.89 6.62
N ILE A 55 -20.72 -7.66 7.17
CA ILE A 55 -20.52 -7.23 8.55
C ILE A 55 -20.79 -5.73 8.68
N GLU A 56 -20.22 -4.92 7.79
CA GLU A 56 -20.43 -3.47 7.76
C GLU A 56 -20.60 -2.98 6.31
N PRO A 57 -21.83 -2.88 5.80
CA PRO A 57 -22.07 -2.55 4.40
C PRO A 57 -21.49 -1.21 3.94
N LYS A 58 -21.27 -0.27 4.87
CA LYS A 58 -20.77 1.08 4.56
C LYS A 58 -19.25 1.18 4.56
N PHE A 59 -18.51 0.11 4.89
CA PHE A 59 -17.07 0.26 5.09
C PHE A 59 -16.33 0.74 3.82
N LEU A 60 -16.86 0.43 2.64
CA LEU A 60 -16.29 0.81 1.34
C LEU A 60 -16.49 2.30 0.99
N CYS A 61 -17.31 3.05 1.73
CA CYS A 61 -17.54 4.48 1.46
C CYS A 61 -16.24 5.30 1.49
N ILE A 62 -15.26 4.89 2.31
CA ILE A 62 -13.92 5.52 2.29
C ILE A 62 -13.25 5.48 0.91
N LEU A 63 -13.49 4.42 0.14
CA LEU A 63 -12.92 4.27 -1.19
C LEU A 63 -13.73 5.04 -2.24
N GLU A 64 -15.06 5.03 -2.13
CA GLU A 64 -15.96 5.65 -3.11
C GLU A 64 -15.70 7.15 -3.27
N ASP A 65 -15.45 7.87 -2.17
CA ASP A 65 -15.13 9.30 -2.20
C ASP A 65 -13.77 9.60 -2.85
N SER A 66 -12.97 8.59 -3.15
CA SER A 66 -11.58 8.69 -3.62
C SER A 66 -11.31 7.92 -4.92
N ASN A 67 -12.28 7.77 -5.84
CA ASN A 67 -12.19 6.98 -7.09
C ASN A 67 -12.38 5.46 -6.95
N GLY A 68 -12.75 4.96 -5.78
CA GLY A 68 -13.15 3.58 -5.56
C GLY A 68 -12.03 2.55 -5.71
N ILE A 69 -12.41 1.36 -6.18
CA ILE A 69 -11.51 0.24 -6.45
C ILE A 69 -11.31 0.11 -7.95
N LEU A 70 -10.10 0.35 -8.44
CA LEU A 70 -9.74 0.08 -9.83
C LEU A 70 -9.15 -1.31 -9.97
N MET A 71 -9.78 -2.15 -10.81
CA MET A 71 -9.32 -3.51 -11.09
C MET A 71 -8.74 -3.64 -12.50
N ARG A 72 -7.54 -4.22 -12.63
CA ARG A 72 -6.86 -4.36 -13.93
C ARG A 72 -6.15 -5.70 -14.06
N TYR A 73 -6.37 -6.42 -15.15
CA TYR A 73 -5.63 -7.64 -15.43
C TYR A 73 -4.19 -7.31 -15.81
N VAL A 74 -3.25 -8.04 -15.22
CA VAL A 74 -1.82 -7.88 -15.48
C VAL A 74 -1.24 -9.24 -15.85
N THR A 75 -0.47 -9.28 -16.92
CA THR A 75 0.23 -10.50 -17.36
C THR A 75 1.54 -10.70 -16.60
N SER A 76 2.09 -11.91 -16.68
CA SER A 76 3.44 -12.21 -16.19
C SER A 76 4.51 -11.39 -16.92
N SER A 77 5.65 -11.17 -16.26
CA SER A 77 6.78 -10.43 -16.79
C SER A 77 8.10 -11.18 -16.55
N PRO A 78 9.03 -11.22 -17.52
CA PRO A 78 10.34 -11.83 -17.36
C PRO A 78 11.33 -10.98 -16.54
N ALA A 79 10.95 -9.76 -16.14
CA ALA A 79 11.80 -8.90 -15.32
C ALA A 79 12.14 -9.57 -13.98
N PHE A 80 13.33 -9.31 -13.42
CA PHE A 80 13.77 -9.99 -12.18
C PHE A 80 12.86 -9.73 -10.98
N LEU A 81 12.35 -8.49 -10.85
CA LEU A 81 11.34 -8.10 -9.86
C LEU A 81 9.95 -7.98 -10.51
N GLY A 82 9.72 -8.79 -11.56
CA GLY A 82 8.46 -8.90 -12.29
C GLY A 82 7.53 -9.93 -11.64
N LYS A 83 6.27 -9.91 -12.08
CA LYS A 83 5.25 -10.87 -11.64
C LYS A 83 5.40 -12.18 -12.42
N GLU A 84 5.46 -13.32 -11.74
CA GLU A 84 5.63 -14.62 -12.41
C GLU A 84 4.36 -15.14 -13.06
N GLU A 85 3.21 -14.86 -12.45
CA GLU A 85 1.91 -15.32 -12.91
C GLU A 85 1.00 -14.14 -13.26
N LYS A 86 -0.06 -14.44 -14.03
CA LYS A 86 -1.13 -13.48 -14.28
C LYS A 86 -1.79 -13.13 -12.96
N ALA A 87 -2.11 -11.85 -12.79
CA ALA A 87 -2.72 -11.32 -11.57
C ALA A 87 -3.84 -10.35 -11.92
N LEU A 88 -4.72 -10.13 -10.95
CA LEU A 88 -5.62 -8.97 -10.95
C LEU A 88 -5.02 -7.91 -10.02
N HIS A 89 -4.76 -6.73 -10.56
CA HIS A 89 -4.35 -5.56 -9.82
C HIS A 89 -5.58 -4.94 -9.18
N PHE A 90 -5.50 -4.62 -7.90
CA PHE A 90 -6.48 -3.82 -7.16
C PHE A 90 -5.79 -2.54 -6.72
N ASP A 91 -6.25 -1.39 -7.20
CA ASP A 91 -5.92 -0.10 -6.62
C ASP A 91 -7.04 0.32 -5.67
N LEU A 92 -6.72 0.43 -4.38
CA LEU A 92 -7.59 0.97 -3.34
C LEU A 92 -7.19 2.42 -3.11
N THR A 93 -8.02 3.35 -3.52
CA THR A 93 -7.73 4.78 -3.38
C THR A 93 -8.56 5.34 -2.24
N TYR A 94 -7.93 6.05 -1.32
CA TYR A 94 -8.58 6.61 -0.14
C TYR A 94 -7.90 7.88 0.35
N TYR A 95 -8.64 8.72 1.05
CA TYR A 95 -8.05 9.84 1.77
C TYR A 95 -7.20 9.35 2.95
N ARG A 96 -5.95 9.80 3.00
CA ARG A 96 -5.08 9.76 4.18
C ARG A 96 -4.86 11.21 4.59
N SER A 97 -4.88 11.51 5.88
CA SER A 97 -4.70 12.88 6.37
C SER A 97 -3.37 13.49 5.91
N LYS A 98 -3.43 14.75 5.44
CA LYS A 98 -2.24 15.51 5.02
C LYS A 98 -1.47 16.10 6.21
N ASP A 99 -2.21 16.59 7.19
CA ASP A 99 -1.64 17.34 8.31
C ASP A 99 -1.13 16.42 9.42
N ASP A 100 -1.74 15.23 9.54
CA ASP A 100 -1.48 14.33 10.65
C ASP A 100 -1.70 12.86 10.25
N PRO A 101 -0.61 12.13 9.96
CA PRO A 101 -0.66 10.70 9.59
C PRO A 101 -1.33 9.79 10.63
N LEU A 102 -1.41 10.21 11.89
CA LEU A 102 -1.99 9.41 12.96
C LEU A 102 -3.51 9.56 13.05
N VAL A 103 -4.13 10.40 12.22
CA VAL A 103 -5.59 10.43 12.06
C VAL A 103 -6.05 9.12 11.42
N PRO A 104 -6.83 8.28 12.13
CA PRO A 104 -7.32 7.03 11.59
C PRO A 104 -8.21 7.27 10.38
N ARG A 105 -8.16 6.37 9.41
CA ARG A 105 -9.04 6.39 8.25
C ARG A 105 -10.46 6.01 8.66
N LEU A 106 -11.44 6.43 7.88
CA LEU A 106 -12.81 5.91 7.99
C LEU A 106 -12.80 4.40 7.73
N TYR A 107 -13.32 3.61 8.68
CA TYR A 107 -13.24 2.14 8.64
C TYR A 107 -11.80 1.59 8.53
N GLU A 108 -10.87 2.20 9.26
CA GLU A 108 -9.44 1.84 9.32
C GLU A 108 -9.21 0.32 9.34
N ASP A 109 -9.85 -0.36 10.29
CA ASP A 109 -9.72 -1.80 10.51
C ASP A 109 -10.17 -2.65 9.33
N PHE A 110 -11.20 -2.23 8.59
CA PHE A 110 -11.68 -2.97 7.42
C PHE A 110 -10.73 -2.82 6.23
N ILE A 111 -10.25 -1.60 5.95
CA ILE A 111 -9.33 -1.37 4.83
C ILE A 111 -7.98 -2.02 5.12
N GLU A 112 -7.47 -1.86 6.34
CA GLU A 112 -6.24 -2.53 6.77
C GLU A 112 -6.37 -4.06 6.70
N GLU A 113 -7.51 -4.64 7.08
CA GLU A 113 -7.74 -6.07 6.95
C GLU A 113 -7.65 -6.54 5.48
N ILE A 114 -8.21 -5.79 4.53
CA ILE A 114 -8.09 -6.11 3.10
C ILE A 114 -6.62 -6.07 2.65
N GLU A 115 -5.88 -5.04 3.06
CA GLU A 115 -4.46 -4.85 2.73
C GLU A 115 -3.61 -6.01 3.26
N LEU A 116 -3.74 -6.32 4.56
CA LEU A 116 -3.01 -7.40 5.22
C LEU A 116 -3.42 -8.79 4.69
N MET A 117 -4.71 -9.02 4.45
CA MET A 117 -5.20 -10.27 3.87
C MET A 117 -4.62 -10.50 2.47
N ALA A 118 -4.60 -9.48 1.62
CA ALA A 118 -3.99 -9.62 0.30
C ALA A 118 -2.49 -9.98 0.41
N VAL A 119 -1.73 -9.23 1.21
CA VAL A 119 -0.27 -9.39 1.33
C VAL A 119 0.12 -10.73 1.96
N PHE A 120 -0.53 -11.11 3.06
CA PHE A 120 -0.10 -12.24 3.90
C PHE A 120 -0.87 -13.53 3.62
N LYS A 121 -2.20 -13.48 3.43
CA LYS A 121 -3.00 -14.68 3.13
C LYS A 121 -2.89 -15.10 1.67
N TYR A 122 -2.98 -14.15 0.74
CA TYR A 122 -3.02 -14.44 -0.69
C TYR A 122 -1.69 -14.23 -1.42
N ASN A 123 -0.62 -13.96 -0.66
CA ASN A 123 0.72 -13.71 -1.18
C ASN A 123 0.74 -12.66 -2.31
N ALA A 124 -0.11 -11.63 -2.21
CA ALA A 124 -0.18 -10.59 -3.21
C ALA A 124 1.14 -9.82 -3.28
N LEU A 125 1.48 -9.36 -4.49
CA LEU A 125 2.65 -8.51 -4.72
C LEU A 125 2.23 -7.03 -4.58
N PRO A 126 2.86 -6.25 -3.70
CA PRO A 126 2.62 -4.82 -3.64
C PRO A 126 3.17 -4.13 -4.89
N HIS A 127 2.48 -3.09 -5.33
CA HIS A 127 3.06 -2.13 -6.27
C HIS A 127 4.15 -1.31 -5.57
N TRP A 128 5.36 -1.28 -6.15
CA TRP A 128 6.55 -0.63 -5.60
C TRP A 128 6.39 0.84 -5.24
N GLY A 129 5.56 1.59 -5.98
CA GLY A 129 5.34 3.02 -5.75
C GLY A 129 3.99 3.40 -5.10
N LYS A 130 3.19 2.43 -4.64
CA LYS A 130 1.80 2.66 -4.20
C LYS A 130 1.43 1.79 -2.99
N ASN A 131 2.30 1.78 -1.98
CA ASN A 131 2.12 0.98 -0.77
C ASN A 131 2.89 1.62 0.40
N ARG A 132 2.60 1.12 1.60
CA ARG A 132 3.27 1.48 2.85
C ARG A 132 4.24 0.37 3.25
N ASN A 133 5.13 0.67 4.20
CA ASN A 133 6.24 -0.20 4.57
C ASN A 133 5.80 -1.63 4.87
N ILE A 134 4.64 -1.81 5.50
CA ILE A 134 4.22 -3.15 5.91
C ILE A 134 4.03 -4.11 4.73
N ALA A 135 3.54 -3.62 3.58
CA ALA A 135 3.35 -4.44 2.41
C ALA A 135 4.68 -4.94 1.81
N PHE A 136 5.77 -4.25 2.11
CA PHE A 136 7.12 -4.59 1.67
C PHE A 136 7.87 -5.49 2.66
N ASN A 137 7.27 -5.84 3.80
CA ASN A 137 7.89 -6.77 4.74
C ASN A 137 8.15 -8.11 4.04
N ASP A 138 9.40 -8.55 4.02
CA ASP A 138 9.86 -9.77 3.36
C ASP A 138 9.49 -9.89 1.86
N VAL A 139 9.14 -8.77 1.21
CA VAL A 139 8.62 -8.78 -0.18
C VAL A 139 9.60 -9.37 -1.18
N ILE A 140 10.90 -9.19 -0.96
CA ILE A 140 11.93 -9.70 -1.87
C ILE A 140 11.89 -11.22 -1.98
N LYS A 141 11.46 -11.92 -0.92
CA LYS A 141 11.30 -13.39 -0.90
C LYS A 141 10.17 -13.85 -1.82
N LYS A 142 9.25 -12.97 -2.22
CA LYS A 142 8.15 -13.27 -3.14
C LYS A 142 8.58 -13.29 -4.62
N TYR A 143 9.81 -12.88 -4.94
CA TYR A 143 10.33 -12.86 -6.31
C TYR A 143 11.37 -13.96 -6.52
N LYS A 144 11.09 -14.97 -7.36
CA LYS A 144 12.02 -16.09 -7.65
C LYS A 144 13.38 -15.62 -8.16
N ASN A 145 13.40 -14.52 -8.92
CA ASN A 145 14.61 -14.00 -9.54
C ASN A 145 15.28 -12.87 -8.73
N ALA A 146 14.91 -12.69 -7.46
CA ALA A 146 15.52 -11.68 -6.58
C ALA A 146 17.05 -11.80 -6.50
N ILE A 147 17.59 -13.02 -6.38
CA ILE A 147 19.04 -13.23 -6.31
C ILE A 147 19.74 -12.77 -7.60
N ALA A 148 19.12 -13.01 -8.76
CA ALA A 148 19.65 -12.55 -10.04
C ALA A 148 19.61 -11.02 -10.14
N PHE A 149 18.53 -10.38 -9.64
CA PHE A 149 18.46 -8.92 -9.52
C PHE A 149 19.62 -8.37 -8.69
N LEU A 150 19.88 -8.95 -7.52
CA LEU A 150 20.94 -8.49 -6.62
C LEU A 150 22.33 -8.59 -7.27
N LYS A 151 22.62 -9.67 -8.00
CA LYS A 151 23.88 -9.83 -8.76
C LYS A 151 24.02 -8.75 -9.84
N VAL A 152 22.94 -8.43 -10.54
CA VAL A 152 22.96 -7.35 -11.55
C VAL A 152 23.15 -5.99 -10.87
N LYS A 153 22.44 -5.72 -9.78
CA LYS A 153 22.63 -4.50 -8.99
C LYS A 153 24.09 -4.33 -8.56
N GLU A 154 24.70 -5.35 -7.96
CA GLU A 154 26.09 -5.32 -7.51
C GLU A 154 27.07 -5.09 -8.67
N ARG A 155 26.83 -5.72 -9.82
CA ARG A 155 27.67 -5.54 -11.01
C ARG A 155 27.63 -4.12 -11.58
N PHE A 156 26.45 -3.49 -11.60
CA PHE A 156 26.24 -2.18 -12.22
C PHE A 156 26.36 -1.01 -11.24
N ASP A 157 26.25 -1.26 -9.94
CA ASP A 157 26.41 -0.28 -8.87
C ASP A 157 27.31 -0.82 -7.74
N PRO A 158 28.59 -1.12 -8.02
CA PRO A 158 29.50 -1.72 -7.03
C PRO A 158 29.84 -0.77 -5.88
N LEU A 159 29.70 0.55 -6.09
CA LEU A 159 29.92 1.56 -5.06
C LEU A 159 28.63 1.90 -4.29
N GLY A 160 27.49 1.32 -4.66
CA GLY A 160 26.22 1.58 -3.99
C GLY A 160 25.70 3.01 -4.15
N LEU A 161 26.03 3.70 -5.24
CA LEU A 161 25.62 5.09 -5.51
C LEU A 161 24.10 5.27 -5.55
N PHE A 162 23.37 4.21 -5.94
CA PHE A 162 21.91 4.20 -6.00
C PHE A 162 21.27 3.48 -4.82
N SER A 163 22.06 3.11 -3.82
CA SER A 163 21.61 2.39 -2.63
C SER A 163 21.40 3.36 -1.48
N ARG A 164 20.31 3.14 -0.73
CA ARG A 164 20.00 3.84 0.52
C ARG A 164 19.52 2.83 1.55
N GLU A 165 19.48 3.24 2.81
CA GLU A 165 18.99 2.41 3.91
C GLU A 165 17.65 1.74 3.58
N TRP A 166 16.68 2.51 3.08
CA TRP A 166 15.36 1.98 2.71
C TRP A 166 15.39 0.95 1.57
N THR A 167 16.21 1.16 0.53
CA THR A 167 16.30 0.18 -0.57
C THR A 167 16.97 -1.11 -0.10
N ASP A 168 17.97 -1.00 0.79
CA ASP A 168 18.66 -2.16 1.34
C ASP A 168 17.74 -2.97 2.26
N GLN A 169 16.89 -2.30 3.04
CA GLN A 169 15.84 -2.94 3.84
C GLN A 169 14.85 -3.71 2.96
N ILE A 170 14.31 -3.08 1.91
CA ILE A 170 13.32 -3.71 1.03
C ILE A 170 13.90 -4.88 0.25
N LEU A 171 15.17 -4.78 -0.14
CA LEU A 171 15.88 -5.86 -0.83
C LEU A 171 16.39 -6.95 0.13
N GLY A 172 16.10 -6.84 1.43
CA GLY A 172 16.49 -7.83 2.43
C GLY A 172 18.00 -7.92 2.65
N LEU A 173 18.74 -6.86 2.32
CA LEU A 173 20.19 -6.79 2.45
C LEU A 173 20.62 -6.38 3.87
N LYS A 174 19.94 -5.39 4.44
CA LYS A 174 20.27 -4.85 5.77
C LYS A 174 19.06 -4.20 6.43
N GLY A 175 18.90 -4.43 7.73
CA GLY A 175 17.85 -3.82 8.54
C GLY A 175 16.47 -4.44 8.30
N SER A 176 15.43 -3.72 8.71
CA SER A 176 14.02 -4.10 8.53
C SER A 176 13.27 -2.98 7.85
N VAL A 177 12.35 -3.33 6.95
CA VAL A 177 11.45 -2.35 6.31
C VAL A 177 10.46 -1.77 7.31
N THR A 178 10.18 -2.51 8.39
CA THR A 178 9.25 -2.12 9.43
C THR A 178 9.83 -0.98 10.27
N ILE A 179 9.07 0.10 10.44
CA ILE A 179 9.46 1.24 11.28
C ILE A 179 8.61 1.21 12.55
N VAL A 180 9.23 0.90 13.68
CA VAL A 180 8.56 0.86 14.99
C VAL A 180 8.66 2.24 15.65
N LYS A 181 7.50 2.86 15.85
CA LYS A 181 7.31 4.13 16.56
C LYS A 181 5.85 4.23 17.01
N GLU A 182 5.54 5.21 17.85
CA GLU A 182 4.15 5.47 18.25
C GLU A 182 3.22 5.60 17.03
N GLY A 183 2.13 4.82 17.03
CA GLY A 183 1.14 4.81 15.95
C GLY A 183 1.61 4.20 14.62
N CYS A 184 2.68 3.41 14.63
CA CYS A 184 3.20 2.79 13.40
C CYS A 184 2.20 1.81 12.74
N GLU A 185 1.34 1.17 13.52
CA GLU A 185 0.31 0.24 13.05
C GLU A 185 -0.75 0.99 12.24
N LEU A 186 -1.36 2.04 12.82
CA LEU A 186 -2.33 2.92 12.14
C LEU A 186 -1.77 3.48 10.83
N GLU A 187 -0.50 3.85 10.84
CA GLU A 187 0.17 4.40 9.67
C GLU A 187 0.64 3.32 8.68
N GLY A 188 0.47 2.03 8.96
CA GLY A 188 0.87 0.92 8.06
C GLY A 188 2.39 0.76 7.93
N LEU A 189 3.13 1.13 8.97
CA LEU A 189 4.59 1.07 9.02
C LEU A 189 5.14 -0.18 9.70
N CYS A 190 4.32 -0.84 10.52
CA CYS A 190 4.70 -2.02 11.29
C CYS A 190 3.51 -2.99 11.43
N ILE A 191 3.80 -4.25 11.76
CA ILE A 191 2.80 -5.17 12.32
C ILE A 191 2.86 -5.04 13.85
N PHE A 192 1.70 -5.15 14.47
CA PHE A 192 1.58 -5.30 15.91
C PHE A 192 2.37 -6.51 16.42
N SER A 193 3.29 -6.27 17.37
CA SER A 193 3.84 -7.30 18.24
C SER A 193 3.14 -7.23 19.60
N GLU A 194 2.92 -8.37 20.27
CA GLU A 194 2.36 -8.41 21.64
C GLU A 194 3.20 -7.59 22.63
N ASP A 195 4.50 -7.39 22.33
CA ASP A 195 5.43 -6.57 23.11
C ASP A 195 5.31 -5.05 22.83
N SER A 196 4.46 -4.63 21.89
CA SER A 196 4.22 -3.21 21.55
C SER A 196 3.37 -2.55 22.64
N GLN A 197 4.04 -2.04 23.69
CA GLN A 197 3.42 -1.22 24.75
C GLN A 197 2.85 0.11 24.23
N PHE A 198 3.11 0.49 22.98
CA PHE A 198 2.71 1.76 22.37
C PHE A 198 1.22 1.89 22.11
N LEU A 199 0.45 0.82 22.38
CA LEU A 199 -0.92 0.69 21.94
C LEU A 199 -1.98 1.15 22.94
N THR A 200 -1.59 1.99 23.89
CA THR A 200 -2.52 2.53 24.88
C THR A 200 -3.45 3.54 24.19
N VAL A 201 -4.47 3.03 23.50
CA VAL A 201 -5.60 3.75 22.90
C VAL A 201 -5.17 5.03 22.17
N LEU A 202 -4.40 4.90 21.09
CA LEU A 202 -4.11 6.07 20.28
C LEU A 202 -5.40 6.49 19.57
N ARG A 203 -5.96 7.65 19.96
CA ARG A 203 -7.17 8.25 19.37
C ARG A 203 -8.41 7.37 19.39
N GLY A 204 -8.56 6.53 20.41
CA GLY A 204 -9.71 5.63 20.52
C GLY A 204 -9.60 4.38 19.65
N TYR A 205 -8.39 4.00 19.22
CA TYR A 205 -8.16 2.77 18.45
C TYR A 205 -7.27 1.80 19.22
N MET A 206 -7.59 0.51 19.12
CA MET A 206 -6.83 -0.61 19.67
C MET A 206 -6.65 -1.70 18.63
N CYS A 207 -5.54 -2.42 18.72
CA CYS A 207 -5.23 -3.54 17.86
C CYS A 207 -6.13 -4.70 18.24
N ARG A 208 -6.84 -5.24 17.25
CA ARG A 208 -7.71 -6.39 17.39
C ARG A 208 -7.45 -7.36 16.24
N PRO A 209 -7.80 -8.65 16.41
CA PRO A 209 -7.90 -9.56 15.27
C PRO A 209 -8.82 -9.00 14.19
N GLY A 210 -8.52 -9.28 12.92
CA GLY A 210 -9.44 -9.04 11.81
C GLY A 210 -10.79 -9.74 12.01
N LYS A 211 -11.77 -9.37 11.22
CA LYS A 211 -13.16 -9.85 11.28
C LYS A 211 -13.35 -11.16 10.51
N VAL A 212 -12.75 -11.24 9.32
CA VAL A 212 -12.77 -12.40 8.41
C VAL A 212 -11.41 -13.10 8.41
N TYR A 213 -10.31 -12.36 8.24
CA TYR A 213 -8.95 -12.87 8.35
C TYR A 213 -8.44 -12.62 9.77
N ARG A 214 -8.64 -13.60 10.67
CA ARG A 214 -8.38 -13.47 12.11
C ARG A 214 -6.91 -13.28 12.45
N GLU A 215 -6.01 -13.72 11.58
CA GLU A 215 -4.56 -13.57 11.73
C GLU A 215 -4.10 -12.13 11.42
N ALA A 216 -4.90 -11.32 10.72
CA ALA A 216 -4.61 -9.89 10.60
C ALA A 216 -4.76 -9.22 11.97
N ARG A 217 -3.81 -8.35 12.27
CA ARG A 217 -3.83 -7.45 13.42
C ARG A 217 -4.18 -6.07 12.90
N VAL A 218 -5.36 -5.57 13.26
CA VAL A 218 -5.91 -4.34 12.70
C VAL A 218 -6.29 -3.32 13.77
N CYS A 219 -6.14 -2.05 13.47
CA CYS A 219 -6.50 -0.95 14.34
C CYS A 219 -8.02 -0.72 14.33
N THR A 220 -8.70 -1.22 15.35
CA THR A 220 -10.15 -1.15 15.54
C THR A 220 -10.52 -0.08 16.54
N ARG A 221 -11.55 0.72 16.24
CA ARG A 221 -12.10 1.72 17.15
C ARG A 221 -12.71 1.07 18.40
N VAL A 222 -12.41 1.60 19.59
CA VAL A 222 -12.95 1.17 20.89
C VAL A 222 -13.82 2.22 21.55
#